data_AF-A0A1G3AXN6-F1
#
_entry.id   AF-A0A1G3AXN6-F1
#
_cell.length_a   1.000
_cell.length_b   1.000
_cell.length_c   1.000
_cell.angle_alpha   90.00
_cell.angle_beta   90.00
_cell.angle_gamma   90.00
#
_symmetry.space_group_name_H-M   'P 1'
#
loop_
_entity.id
_entity.type
_entity.pdbx_description
1 polymer ?
#
loop_
_entity_poly.entity_id
_entity_poly.type
_entity_poly.pdbx_seq_one_letter_code
_entity_poly.pdbx_strand_id
1 'polypeptide(L)'
;MKPFLSPSFLFFLILALVFYQRAVFSQYNYILGQKIAMDDVEPADNYELQVFLEEDEAITSIFKGCDEVLVDRLALTQDEKQRLENRLKARIDENAFDVFTGKKDGKIYRYAIITDEMGCFHPITFIMSMKPDGKIEQVAVMIYRESRGKEVIRERFLHQYKGKSLNNPIRVNKDIINITGATTSVRGVNRGVRKMMAVLDEFYLHRNRETTPVPYRRIGNQAEEEETRQIFTQAYPSMGDIIEILITGTTEKNASNGFKEAFKEVDRLNKTLNKELKKANHKAWEKPIKCDKELFKIIKSSIYYSEITNGGFDITEGTLTGELSKGAKRLHEPEDLSHIFAAAAYKNIIIDTNEDAGGTIFLNDKQTKLDLSLVVNGYVVDNVIEILENHGISHALVNFGGAIRVIGNPPGDIAWRIAIPDPKDNGKSIGFVHISNRAVAVSGDYETMLINTRKEYSHITDSTLQRPFDADLLEAVVIASTAFEADALAAAAHLSGLNKDMGLINNIPDAEGIDLYERSDGSIEVETSSGIKTYFVQKTEPISLQRVRQACAF
;
A
#
# COMPACT_ATOMS: atom_id res chain seq x y z
N MET A 1 -9.25 -34.07 30.17
CA MET A 1 -9.39 -33.21 31.37
C MET A 1 -8.97 -31.80 31.00
N LYS A 2 -9.87 -30.82 31.10
CA LYS A 2 -9.52 -29.38 31.03
C LYS A 2 -9.02 -28.94 32.42
N PRO A 3 -8.02 -28.04 32.54
CA PRO A 3 -7.84 -27.29 33.77
C PRO A 3 -8.53 -25.93 33.67
N PHE A 4 -9.30 -25.63 34.71
CA PHE A 4 -9.85 -24.31 35.06
C PHE A 4 -8.79 -23.54 35.85
N LEU A 5 -8.56 -22.26 35.54
CA LEU A 5 -7.89 -21.30 36.42
C LEU A 5 -8.94 -20.52 37.21
N SER A 6 -8.70 -20.28 38.51
CA SER A 6 -9.70 -19.79 39.45
C SER A 6 -9.80 -18.25 39.50
N PRO A 7 -10.95 -17.68 39.93
CA PRO A 7 -11.24 -16.24 39.88
C PRO A 7 -10.39 -15.35 40.80
N SER A 8 -9.57 -15.93 41.68
CA SER A 8 -8.80 -15.19 42.68
C SER A 8 -7.52 -14.56 42.12
N PHE A 9 -7.03 -15.02 40.97
CA PHE A 9 -5.77 -14.53 40.36
C PHE A 9 -5.98 -13.25 39.52
N LEU A 10 -7.20 -13.05 39.00
CA LEU A 10 -7.56 -11.87 38.21
C LEU A 10 -7.71 -10.60 39.08
N PHE A 11 -7.95 -10.76 40.38
CA PHE A 11 -8.17 -9.64 41.31
C PHE A 11 -6.87 -9.01 41.82
N PHE A 12 -5.76 -9.75 41.84
CA PHE A 12 -4.45 -9.23 42.25
C PHE A 12 -3.72 -8.47 41.13
N LEU A 13 -3.98 -8.80 39.86
CA LEU A 13 -3.38 -8.10 38.72
C LEU A 13 -3.97 -6.69 38.51
N ILE A 14 -5.22 -6.48 38.92
CA ILE A 14 -5.95 -5.22 38.72
C ILE A 14 -5.56 -4.14 39.76
N LEU A 15 -5.02 -4.53 40.93
CA LEU A 15 -4.61 -3.56 41.96
C LEU A 15 -3.17 -3.04 41.80
N ALA A 16 -2.30 -3.76 41.09
CA ALA A 16 -0.93 -3.30 40.80
C ALA A 16 -0.89 -2.21 39.71
N LEU A 17 -1.97 -2.07 38.93
CA LEU A 17 -2.12 -1.14 37.81
C LEU A 17 -2.59 0.28 38.18
N VAL A 18 -2.84 0.57 39.46
CA VAL A 18 -3.51 1.84 39.86
C VAL A 18 -2.62 2.83 40.63
N PHE A 19 -1.36 2.50 40.99
CA PHE A 19 -0.63 3.32 41.99
C PHE A 19 0.72 3.94 41.64
N TYR A 20 1.18 3.95 40.39
CA TYR A 20 2.46 4.64 40.10
C TYR A 20 2.43 5.55 38.87
N GLN A 21 1.43 6.44 38.82
CA GLN A 21 1.61 7.76 38.21
C GLN A 21 2.12 8.75 39.28
N ARG A 22 3.23 9.45 39.00
CA ARG A 22 3.50 10.89 39.31
C ARG A 22 5.02 11.16 39.42
N ALA A 23 5.60 11.81 38.42
CA ALA A 23 6.55 12.93 38.57
C ALA A 23 6.95 13.47 37.17
N VAL A 24 6.42 14.63 36.76
CA VAL A 24 7.14 15.92 36.63
C VAL A 24 7.94 16.01 35.31
N PHE A 25 7.34 16.48 34.20
CA PHE A 25 7.38 17.88 33.70
C PHE A 25 8.75 18.58 33.82
N SER A 26 9.35 19.02 32.69
CA SER A 26 9.85 20.39 32.46
C SER A 26 10.99 20.50 31.42
N GLN A 27 10.85 21.51 30.54
CA GLN A 27 11.83 22.19 29.65
C GLN A 27 12.15 21.54 28.29
N TYR A 28 11.60 22.01 27.17
CA TYR A 28 11.82 23.27 26.39
C TYR A 28 13.13 23.32 25.55
N ASN A 29 12.91 23.28 24.22
CA ASN A 29 13.54 24.00 23.11
C ASN A 29 15.09 24.08 22.98
N TYR A 30 15.64 23.72 21.81
CA TYR A 30 15.99 24.66 20.71
C TYR A 30 16.72 23.94 19.55
N ILE A 31 16.15 24.06 18.35
CA ILE A 31 16.76 24.39 17.03
C ILE A 31 17.87 23.54 16.43
N LEU A 32 17.65 23.16 15.16
CA LEU A 32 18.52 23.37 13.98
C LEU A 32 17.60 23.26 12.74
N GLY A 33 17.49 24.19 11.79
CA GLY A 33 18.46 25.17 11.35
C GLY A 33 18.79 24.99 9.86
N GLN A 34 17.81 24.75 8.98
CA GLN A 34 17.96 24.93 7.53
C GLN A 34 16.69 25.49 6.90
N LYS A 35 16.90 26.44 5.99
CA LYS A 35 15.90 27.34 5.41
C LYS A 35 15.26 26.66 4.20
N ILE A 36 14.20 25.88 4.43
CA ILE A 36 13.24 25.55 3.36
C ILE A 36 12.53 26.87 3.02
N ALA A 37 12.33 27.16 1.73
CA ALA A 37 11.47 28.28 1.36
C ALA A 37 10.11 28.04 2.05
N MET A 38 9.68 28.99 2.87
CA MET A 38 8.51 28.86 3.75
C MET A 38 7.20 28.58 3.00
N ASP A 39 7.22 28.67 1.66
CA ASP A 39 6.11 28.45 0.75
C ASP A 39 5.99 26.98 0.26
N ASP A 40 7.03 26.16 0.40
CA ASP A 40 7.06 24.75 -0.06
C ASP A 40 6.80 23.72 1.05
N VAL A 41 6.74 24.15 2.32
CA VAL A 41 6.35 23.30 3.43
C VAL A 41 4.85 23.43 3.65
N GLU A 42 4.12 22.34 3.47
CA GLU A 42 2.70 22.28 3.74
C GLU A 42 2.41 22.73 5.20
N PRO A 43 1.57 23.77 5.41
CA PRO A 43 1.19 24.17 6.76
C PRO A 43 0.48 23.04 7.50
N ALA A 44 0.73 22.87 8.80
CA ALA A 44 0.17 21.77 9.60
C ALA A 44 -1.38 21.69 9.61
N ASP A 45 -2.06 22.80 9.30
CA ASP A 45 -3.52 22.91 9.23
C ASP A 45 -4.05 23.01 7.78
N ASN A 46 -3.29 22.56 6.78
CA ASN A 46 -3.62 22.79 5.38
C ASN A 46 -4.54 21.73 4.76
N TYR A 47 -4.60 20.52 5.32
CA TYR A 47 -5.52 19.48 4.86
C TYR A 47 -6.94 19.71 5.40
N GLU A 48 -7.89 19.94 4.50
CA GLU A 48 -9.31 20.06 4.84
C GLU A 48 -10.14 19.32 3.77
N LEU A 49 -10.59 18.10 4.08
CA LEU A 49 -11.45 17.31 3.20
C LEU A 49 -12.85 17.93 3.12
N GLN A 50 -13.21 18.39 1.93
CA GLN A 50 -14.51 18.97 1.61
C GLN A 50 -15.08 18.23 0.40
N VAL A 51 -16.19 17.51 0.61
CA VAL A 51 -16.95 16.83 -0.44
C VAL A 51 -18.13 17.73 -0.85
N PHE A 52 -18.21 18.07 -2.13
CA PHE A 52 -19.22 18.97 -2.69
C PHE A 52 -20.24 18.24 -3.56
N LEU A 53 -19.78 17.21 -4.27
CA LEU A 53 -20.60 16.34 -5.09
C LEU A 53 -20.06 14.93 -4.97
N GLU A 54 -20.90 14.02 -4.50
CA GLU A 54 -20.64 12.60 -4.63
C GLU A 54 -20.63 12.21 -6.12
N GLU A 55 -19.96 11.10 -6.46
CA GLU A 55 -19.84 10.64 -7.85
C GLU A 55 -21.20 10.50 -8.55
N ASP A 56 -22.18 9.88 -7.89
CA ASP A 56 -23.51 9.70 -8.47
C ASP A 56 -24.26 11.03 -8.64
N GLU A 57 -24.09 11.96 -7.70
CA GLU A 57 -24.70 13.29 -7.79
C GLU A 57 -24.10 14.06 -8.97
N ALA A 58 -22.78 13.95 -9.15
CA ALA A 58 -22.05 14.55 -10.25
C ALA A 58 -22.50 13.97 -11.61
N ILE A 59 -22.59 12.63 -11.72
CA ILE A 59 -23.01 11.95 -12.95
C ILE A 59 -24.49 12.25 -13.24
N THR A 60 -25.37 12.16 -12.24
CA THR A 60 -26.80 12.47 -12.38
C THR A 60 -27.02 13.92 -12.82
N SER A 61 -26.27 14.85 -12.24
CA SER A 61 -26.32 16.27 -12.58
C SER A 61 -25.87 16.51 -14.03
N ILE A 62 -24.72 15.94 -14.42
CA ILE A 62 -24.16 16.13 -15.76
C ILE A 62 -25.00 15.47 -16.86
N PHE A 63 -25.52 14.27 -16.61
CA PHE A 63 -26.28 13.50 -17.60
C PHE A 63 -27.78 13.68 -17.49
N LYS A 64 -28.25 14.69 -16.75
CA LYS A 64 -29.68 15.04 -16.66
C LYS A 64 -30.30 15.15 -18.06
N GLY A 65 -31.29 14.30 -18.32
CA GLY A 65 -32.02 14.25 -19.59
C GLY A 65 -31.44 13.32 -20.67
N CYS A 66 -30.43 12.50 -20.33
CA CYS A 66 -30.06 11.30 -21.08
C CYS A 66 -31.01 10.14 -20.73
N ASP A 67 -31.24 9.25 -21.68
CA ASP A 67 -32.02 8.01 -21.50
C ASP A 67 -31.15 6.85 -21.00
N GLU A 68 -29.87 6.89 -21.35
CA GLU A 68 -28.87 5.87 -20.99
C GLU A 68 -27.55 6.58 -20.67
N VAL A 69 -26.85 6.11 -19.65
CA VAL A 69 -25.44 6.46 -19.41
C VAL A 69 -24.66 5.16 -19.50
N LEU A 70 -23.53 5.19 -20.19
CA LEU A 70 -22.58 4.08 -20.28
C LEU A 70 -21.26 4.49 -19.63
N VAL A 71 -20.49 3.53 -19.14
CA VAL A 71 -19.12 3.73 -18.66
C VAL A 71 -18.18 2.78 -19.39
N ASP A 72 -17.00 3.29 -19.73
CA ASP A 72 -15.90 2.53 -20.33
C ASP A 72 -14.60 2.89 -19.61
N ARG A 73 -13.82 1.86 -19.26
CA ARG A 73 -12.51 2.02 -18.63
C ARG A 73 -11.43 2.03 -19.70
N LEU A 74 -11.03 3.22 -20.11
CA LEU A 74 -10.01 3.44 -21.12
C LEU A 74 -8.61 3.22 -20.54
N ALA A 75 -8.10 1.99 -20.61
CA ALA A 75 -6.70 1.70 -20.28
C ALA A 75 -5.76 2.17 -21.40
N LEU A 76 -4.78 3.01 -21.06
CA LEU A 76 -3.79 3.55 -21.99
C LEU A 76 -2.60 2.61 -22.14
N THR A 77 -2.25 2.30 -23.39
CA THR A 77 -0.95 1.74 -23.72
C THR A 77 0.16 2.77 -23.49
N GLN A 78 1.40 2.32 -23.31
CA GLN A 78 2.55 3.22 -23.14
C GLN A 78 2.70 4.21 -24.31
N ASP A 79 2.46 3.75 -25.54
CA ASP A 79 2.52 4.60 -26.73
C ASP A 79 1.40 5.65 -26.76
N GLU A 80 0.17 5.28 -26.38
CA GLU A 80 -0.97 6.21 -26.25
C GLU A 80 -0.69 7.27 -25.18
N LYS A 81 -0.19 6.85 -24.02
CA LYS A 81 0.20 7.74 -22.92
C LYS A 81 1.27 8.72 -23.39
N GLN A 82 2.34 8.23 -24.01
CA GLN A 82 3.43 9.08 -24.51
C GLN A 82 2.93 10.09 -25.57
N ARG A 83 2.01 9.70 -26.45
CA ARG A 83 1.40 10.61 -27.43
C ARG A 83 0.58 11.71 -26.76
N LEU A 84 -0.26 11.37 -25.80
CA LEU A 84 -1.03 12.33 -25.01
C LEU A 84 -0.12 13.31 -24.26
N GLU A 85 0.93 12.80 -23.60
CA GLU A 85 1.90 13.62 -22.87
C GLU A 85 2.62 14.61 -23.80
N ASN A 86 3.06 14.14 -24.98
CA ASN A 86 3.69 14.98 -26.00
C ASN A 86 2.74 16.07 -26.50
N ARG A 87 1.46 15.73 -26.70
CA ARG A 87 0.41 16.66 -27.13
C ARG A 87 0.10 17.71 -26.07
N LEU A 88 0.06 17.32 -24.80
CA LEU A 88 -0.22 18.22 -23.67
C LEU A 88 1.00 19.04 -23.23
N LYS A 89 2.20 18.54 -23.55
CA LYS A 89 3.50 18.98 -23.00
C LYS A 89 3.52 18.88 -21.48
N ALA A 90 2.96 17.80 -20.95
CA ALA A 90 2.84 17.51 -19.53
C ALA A 90 2.81 15.99 -19.32
N ARG A 91 3.32 15.52 -18.17
CA ARG A 91 3.18 14.12 -17.76
C ARG A 91 1.76 13.81 -17.35
N ILE A 92 1.35 12.56 -17.55
CA ILE A 92 0.08 12.00 -17.09
C ILE A 92 0.42 10.89 -16.10
N ASP A 93 -0.10 10.95 -14.89
CA ASP A 93 0.19 9.92 -13.89
C ASP A 93 -0.74 8.71 -14.09
N GLU A 94 -1.95 8.93 -14.58
CA GLU A 94 -2.96 7.90 -14.80
C GLU A 94 -2.58 6.90 -15.92
N ASN A 95 -2.88 5.63 -15.68
CA ASN A 95 -2.75 4.56 -16.68
C ASN A 95 -4.11 4.18 -17.30
N ALA A 96 -5.22 4.66 -16.75
CA ALA A 96 -6.56 4.46 -17.29
C ALA A 96 -7.49 5.63 -16.92
N PHE A 97 -8.54 5.83 -17.72
CA PHE A 97 -9.61 6.81 -17.47
C PHE A 97 -10.98 6.15 -17.49
N ASP A 98 -11.82 6.45 -16.51
CA ASP A 98 -13.23 6.08 -16.56
C ASP A 98 -13.99 7.17 -17.35
N VAL A 99 -14.56 6.76 -18.49
CA VAL A 99 -15.23 7.66 -19.41
C VAL A 99 -16.71 7.32 -19.47
N PHE A 100 -17.52 8.31 -19.13
CA PHE A 100 -18.98 8.20 -19.13
C PHE A 100 -19.55 8.72 -20.45
N THR A 101 -20.46 7.99 -21.06
CA THR A 101 -21.14 8.36 -22.31
C THR A 101 -22.64 8.39 -22.09
N GLY A 102 -23.23 9.59 -22.14
CA GLY A 102 -24.67 9.77 -22.06
C GLY A 102 -25.30 9.73 -23.45
N LYS A 103 -26.36 8.94 -23.62
CA LYS A 103 -27.15 8.89 -24.84
C LYS A 103 -28.55 9.44 -24.63
N LYS A 104 -29.08 10.07 -25.67
CA LYS A 104 -30.47 10.51 -25.77
C LYS A 104 -31.02 10.12 -27.13
N ASP A 105 -32.15 9.44 -27.16
CA ASP A 105 -32.79 8.91 -28.37
C ASP A 105 -31.81 8.06 -29.22
N GLY A 106 -30.97 7.26 -28.55
CA GLY A 106 -29.95 6.42 -29.17
C GLY A 106 -28.73 7.17 -29.74
N LYS A 107 -28.68 8.50 -29.65
CA LYS A 107 -27.53 9.31 -30.07
C LYS A 107 -26.69 9.72 -28.88
N ILE A 108 -25.38 9.82 -29.07
CA ILE A 108 -24.49 10.34 -28.02
C ILE A 108 -24.85 11.80 -27.78
N TYR A 109 -25.18 12.11 -26.54
CA TYR A 109 -25.58 13.44 -26.11
C TYR A 109 -24.40 14.22 -25.51
N ARG A 110 -23.57 13.55 -24.68
CA ARG A 110 -22.34 14.10 -24.10
C ARG A 110 -21.45 13.00 -23.53
N TYR A 111 -20.20 13.34 -23.29
CA TYR A 111 -19.22 12.53 -22.57
C TYR A 111 -18.87 13.19 -21.23
N ALA A 112 -18.34 12.44 -20.28
CA ALA A 112 -17.72 12.98 -19.08
C ALA A 112 -16.54 12.14 -18.60
N ILE A 113 -15.59 12.78 -17.90
CA ILE A 113 -14.47 12.12 -17.21
C ILE A 113 -14.37 12.71 -15.81
N ILE A 114 -14.05 11.87 -14.83
CA ILE A 114 -13.64 12.26 -13.48
C ILE A 114 -12.12 12.10 -13.40
N THR A 115 -11.42 13.08 -12.85
CA THR A 115 -9.95 13.03 -12.69
C THR A 115 -9.53 13.72 -11.41
N ASP A 116 -8.35 13.33 -10.93
CA ASP A 116 -7.62 14.06 -9.91
C ASP A 116 -6.50 14.91 -10.56
N GLU A 117 -6.26 16.09 -10.00
CA GLU A 117 -5.09 16.90 -10.33
C GLU A 117 -4.52 17.55 -9.08
N MET A 118 -3.19 17.57 -8.97
CA MET A 118 -2.53 18.22 -7.86
C MET A 118 -2.89 19.72 -7.82
N GLY A 119 -3.41 20.15 -6.67
CA GLY A 119 -3.60 21.54 -6.30
C GLY A 119 -2.29 22.18 -5.86
N CYS A 120 -2.31 22.89 -4.74
CA CYS A 120 -1.12 23.42 -4.11
C CYS A 120 -0.30 22.33 -3.40
N PHE A 121 -0.98 21.47 -2.64
CA PHE A 121 -0.39 20.38 -1.85
C PHE A 121 -1.15 19.06 -1.97
N HIS A 122 -2.46 19.10 -2.31
CA HIS A 122 -3.30 17.89 -2.40
C HIS A 122 -4.10 17.85 -3.71
N PRO A 123 -4.54 16.65 -4.14
CA PRO A 123 -5.35 16.52 -5.34
C PRO A 123 -6.74 17.14 -5.20
N ILE A 124 -7.19 17.77 -6.28
CA ILE A 124 -8.55 18.25 -6.51
C ILE A 124 -9.25 17.22 -7.41
N THR A 125 -10.37 16.65 -6.95
CA THR A 125 -11.19 15.73 -7.74
C THR A 125 -12.30 16.50 -8.43
N PHE A 126 -12.44 16.36 -9.74
CA PHE A 126 -13.47 17.06 -10.49
C PHE A 126 -13.91 16.29 -11.73
N ILE A 127 -15.12 16.60 -12.17
CA ILE A 127 -15.75 16.05 -13.36
C ILE A 127 -15.83 17.13 -14.44
N MET A 128 -15.58 16.74 -15.69
CA MET A 128 -15.81 17.58 -16.86
C MET A 128 -16.69 16.84 -17.86
N SER A 129 -17.74 17.51 -18.34
CA SER A 129 -18.56 17.04 -19.45
C SER A 129 -18.28 17.79 -20.75
N MET A 130 -18.36 17.06 -21.86
CA MET A 130 -18.07 17.57 -23.19
C MET A 130 -19.11 17.07 -24.19
N LYS A 131 -19.53 17.95 -25.09
CA LYS A 131 -20.42 17.60 -26.20
C LYS A 131 -19.68 16.81 -27.29
N PRO A 132 -20.42 16.08 -28.15
CA PRO A 132 -19.84 15.42 -29.32
C PRO A 132 -19.16 16.37 -30.31
N ASP A 133 -19.40 17.68 -30.24
CA ASP A 133 -18.70 18.70 -31.05
C ASP A 133 -17.37 19.18 -30.43
N GLY A 134 -16.92 18.55 -29.35
CA GLY A 134 -15.64 18.84 -28.69
C GLY A 134 -15.64 20.07 -27.78
N LYS A 135 -16.81 20.62 -27.45
CA LYS A 135 -16.95 21.75 -26.54
C LYS A 135 -17.33 21.31 -25.14
N ILE A 136 -16.67 21.87 -24.13
CA ILE A 136 -17.02 21.68 -22.73
C ILE A 136 -18.44 22.18 -22.48
N GLU A 137 -19.24 21.38 -21.80
CA GLU A 137 -20.58 21.79 -21.36
C GLU A 137 -20.57 22.21 -19.89
N GLN A 138 -19.87 21.46 -19.03
CA GLN A 138 -19.80 21.72 -17.61
C GLN A 138 -18.50 21.21 -17.00
N VAL A 139 -18.02 21.91 -15.98
CA VAL A 139 -16.98 21.44 -15.05
C VAL A 139 -17.54 21.59 -13.64
N ALA A 140 -17.36 20.58 -12.79
CA ALA A 140 -17.77 20.62 -11.40
C ALA A 140 -16.68 20.01 -10.52
N VAL A 141 -16.31 20.69 -9.44
CA VAL A 141 -15.41 20.14 -8.43
C VAL A 141 -16.21 19.24 -7.48
N MET A 142 -15.72 18.03 -7.28
CA MET A 142 -16.35 16.98 -6.47
C MET A 142 -15.75 16.96 -5.05
N ILE A 143 -14.42 16.89 -4.96
CA ILE A 143 -13.70 16.81 -3.69
C ILE A 143 -12.54 17.81 -3.72
N TYR A 144 -12.41 18.60 -2.66
CA TYR A 144 -11.31 19.53 -2.44
C TYR A 144 -10.67 19.24 -1.08
N ARG A 145 -9.34 19.19 -1.02
CA ARG A 145 -8.62 18.68 0.15
C ARG A 145 -7.72 19.72 0.82
N GLU A 146 -7.84 20.99 0.44
CA GLU A 146 -7.01 22.08 0.95
C GLU A 146 -7.84 23.13 1.71
N SER A 147 -7.27 23.72 2.76
CA SER A 147 -7.93 24.77 3.54
C SER A 147 -7.99 26.12 2.80
N ARG A 148 -7.15 26.30 1.78
CA ARG A 148 -7.07 27.51 0.94
C ARG A 148 -7.28 27.19 -0.53
N GLY A 149 -7.79 28.16 -1.27
CA GLY A 149 -7.99 28.07 -2.72
C GLY A 149 -9.31 27.48 -3.17
N LYS A 150 -10.22 27.18 -2.23
CA LYS A 150 -11.56 26.63 -2.49
C LYS A 150 -12.45 27.50 -3.38
N GLU A 151 -12.06 28.72 -3.68
CA GLU A 151 -12.77 29.58 -4.62
C GLU A 151 -12.85 29.00 -6.04
N VAL A 152 -11.97 28.04 -6.40
CA VAL A 152 -12.05 27.32 -7.68
C VAL A 152 -13.29 26.43 -7.80
N ILE A 153 -13.97 26.12 -6.69
CA ILE A 153 -15.22 25.34 -6.69
C ILE A 153 -16.41 26.20 -7.14
N ARG A 154 -16.34 27.52 -6.99
CA ARG A 154 -17.49 28.40 -7.23
C ARG A 154 -17.95 28.29 -8.68
N GLU A 155 -19.25 28.09 -8.89
CA GLU A 155 -19.86 27.97 -10.22
C GLU A 155 -19.44 29.10 -11.17
N ARG A 156 -19.37 30.33 -10.66
CA ARG A 156 -18.90 31.52 -11.42
C ARG A 156 -17.50 31.35 -12.02
N PHE A 157 -16.60 30.66 -11.32
CA PHE A 157 -15.24 30.42 -11.79
C PHE A 157 -15.24 29.29 -12.82
N LEU A 158 -15.93 28.17 -12.52
CA LEU A 158 -16.02 27.00 -13.40
C LEU A 158 -16.77 27.29 -14.71
N HIS A 159 -17.69 28.26 -14.72
CA HIS A 159 -18.41 28.68 -15.91
C HIS A 159 -17.50 29.18 -17.04
N GLN A 160 -16.27 29.61 -16.71
CA GLN A 160 -15.29 30.08 -17.68
C GLN A 160 -14.84 28.99 -18.66
N TYR A 161 -14.98 27.71 -18.30
CA TYR A 161 -14.62 26.59 -19.18
C TYR A 161 -15.71 26.28 -20.22
N LYS A 162 -16.95 26.67 -19.96
CA LYS A 162 -18.09 26.35 -20.82
C LYS A 162 -17.88 26.86 -22.25
N GLY A 163 -18.08 25.98 -23.22
CA GLY A 163 -17.94 26.25 -24.65
C GLY A 163 -16.51 26.22 -25.19
N LYS A 164 -15.48 26.09 -24.34
CA LYS A 164 -14.09 25.92 -24.80
C LYS A 164 -13.87 24.53 -25.39
N SER A 165 -12.97 24.45 -26.36
CA SER A 165 -12.51 23.25 -27.07
C SER A 165 -10.98 23.22 -27.08
N LEU A 166 -10.34 22.15 -27.57
CA LEU A 166 -8.86 22.07 -27.61
C LEU A 166 -8.20 23.15 -28.45
N ASN A 167 -8.96 23.79 -29.34
CA ASN A 167 -8.51 24.92 -30.14
C ASN A 167 -8.50 26.25 -29.36
N ASN A 168 -9.10 26.28 -28.16
CA ASN A 168 -9.12 27.45 -27.30
C ASN A 168 -7.97 27.37 -26.28
N PRO A 169 -7.15 28.42 -26.13
CA PRO A 169 -6.15 28.45 -25.07
C PRO A 169 -6.82 28.54 -23.69
N ILE A 170 -6.22 27.86 -22.70
CA ILE A 170 -6.65 27.84 -21.28
C ILE A 170 -5.45 28.29 -20.43
N ARG A 171 -5.10 29.59 -20.52
CA ARG A 171 -3.99 30.18 -19.77
C ARG A 171 -4.52 31.09 -18.65
N VAL A 172 -3.95 30.95 -17.48
CA VAL A 172 -4.23 31.82 -16.31
C VAL A 172 -3.94 33.28 -16.65
N ASN A 173 -4.82 34.20 -16.24
CA ASN A 173 -4.75 35.64 -16.50
C ASN A 173 -4.82 36.05 -17.98
N LYS A 174 -5.14 35.13 -18.89
CA LYS A 174 -5.39 35.45 -20.30
C LYS A 174 -6.75 34.93 -20.74
N ASP A 175 -6.98 33.64 -20.53
CA ASP A 175 -8.18 32.95 -21.00
C ASP A 175 -9.06 32.45 -19.85
N ILE A 176 -8.47 32.33 -18.64
CA ILE A 176 -9.13 32.00 -17.38
C ILE A 176 -8.72 33.04 -16.33
N ILE A 177 -9.70 33.69 -15.73
CA ILE A 177 -9.53 34.65 -14.64
C ILE A 177 -8.91 33.92 -13.46
N ASN A 178 -7.79 34.44 -12.97
CA ASN A 178 -7.12 33.89 -11.81
C ASN A 178 -7.85 34.24 -10.51
N ILE A 179 -7.57 33.48 -9.48
CA ILE A 179 -8.02 33.76 -8.12
C ILE A 179 -6.78 34.09 -7.29
N THR A 180 -6.76 35.30 -6.73
CA THR A 180 -5.69 35.75 -5.82
C THR A 180 -5.59 34.79 -4.64
N GLY A 181 -4.39 34.27 -4.37
CA GLY A 181 -4.16 33.29 -3.30
C GLY A 181 -4.50 31.83 -3.65
N ALA A 182 -5.06 31.56 -4.84
CA ALA A 182 -5.41 30.21 -5.30
C ALA A 182 -4.83 29.87 -6.69
N THR A 183 -3.73 30.53 -7.07
CA THR A 183 -3.19 30.43 -8.44
C THR A 183 -2.74 29.01 -8.77
N THR A 184 -2.21 28.26 -7.81
CA THR A 184 -1.79 26.87 -8.00
C THR A 184 -3.00 25.96 -8.21
N SER A 185 -4.06 26.11 -7.40
CA SER A 185 -5.32 25.38 -7.58
C SER A 185 -5.98 25.69 -8.93
N VAL A 186 -5.97 26.96 -9.37
CA VAL A 186 -6.44 27.36 -10.71
C VAL A 186 -5.62 26.67 -11.81
N ARG A 187 -4.29 26.55 -11.65
CA ARG A 187 -3.43 25.81 -12.59
C ARG A 187 -3.73 24.31 -12.58
N GLY A 188 -3.98 23.72 -11.41
CA GLY A 188 -4.42 22.32 -11.26
C GLY A 188 -5.68 22.03 -12.06
N VAL A 189 -6.74 22.82 -11.85
CA VAL A 189 -8.00 22.68 -12.60
C VAL A 189 -7.76 22.85 -14.12
N ASN A 190 -6.97 23.85 -14.53
CA ASN A 190 -6.62 24.04 -15.95
C ASN A 190 -5.90 22.82 -16.55
N ARG A 191 -5.00 22.17 -15.79
CA ARG A 191 -4.29 20.97 -16.25
C ARG A 191 -5.25 19.83 -16.51
N GLY A 192 -6.10 19.48 -15.53
CA GLY A 192 -7.00 18.34 -15.70
C GLY A 192 -8.11 18.61 -16.72
N VAL A 193 -8.62 19.85 -16.82
CA VAL A 193 -9.54 20.20 -17.92
C VAL A 193 -8.88 19.95 -19.28
N ARG A 194 -7.65 20.43 -19.49
CA ARG A 194 -6.92 20.17 -20.74
C ARG A 194 -6.66 18.68 -20.97
N LYS A 195 -6.29 17.94 -19.91
CA LYS A 195 -6.05 16.50 -19.94
C LYS A 195 -7.29 15.74 -20.40
N MET A 196 -8.42 15.94 -19.73
CA MET A 196 -9.69 15.28 -20.06
C MET A 196 -10.18 15.61 -21.47
N MET A 197 -10.01 16.87 -21.92
CA MET A 197 -10.37 17.24 -23.29
C MET A 197 -9.52 16.49 -24.32
N ALA A 198 -8.21 16.35 -24.08
CA ALA A 198 -7.31 15.63 -24.97
C ALA A 198 -7.66 14.14 -25.04
N VAL A 199 -7.97 13.51 -23.91
CA VAL A 199 -8.42 12.12 -23.83
C VAL A 199 -9.71 11.92 -24.64
N LEU A 200 -10.74 12.72 -24.39
CA LEU A 200 -12.01 12.58 -25.10
C LEU A 200 -11.87 12.86 -26.60
N ASP A 201 -11.10 13.87 -26.97
CA ASP A 201 -10.85 14.19 -28.37
C ASP A 201 -10.15 13.04 -29.11
N GLU A 202 -9.08 12.49 -28.54
CA GLU A 202 -8.28 11.46 -29.20
C GLU A 202 -8.99 10.11 -29.30
N PHE A 203 -9.68 9.68 -28.25
CA PHE A 203 -10.23 8.32 -28.18
C PHE A 203 -11.72 8.26 -28.51
N TYR A 204 -12.50 9.30 -28.22
CA TYR A 204 -13.96 9.27 -28.35
C TYR A 204 -14.48 10.08 -29.54
N LEU A 205 -13.86 11.21 -29.88
CA LEU A 205 -14.30 12.03 -31.03
C LEU A 205 -13.72 11.53 -32.36
N HIS A 206 -12.42 11.19 -32.39
CA HIS A 206 -11.76 10.69 -33.60
C HIS A 206 -11.96 9.17 -33.81
N ARG A 207 -12.61 8.48 -32.85
CA ARG A 207 -12.93 7.03 -32.89
C ARG A 207 -11.73 6.15 -33.27
N ASN A 208 -10.58 6.40 -32.65
CA ASN A 208 -9.36 5.65 -32.91
C ASN A 208 -9.35 4.25 -32.29
N ARG A 209 -10.39 3.86 -31.53
CA ARG A 209 -10.42 2.60 -30.77
C ARG A 209 -11.84 2.05 -30.68
N GLU A 210 -11.96 0.73 -30.75
CA GLU A 210 -13.19 0.02 -30.39
C GLU A 210 -13.31 0.01 -28.86
N THR A 211 -14.36 0.63 -28.34
CA THR A 211 -14.70 0.61 -26.90
C THR A 211 -15.83 -0.39 -26.67
N THR A 212 -15.83 -1.04 -25.50
CA THR A 212 -16.94 -1.92 -25.08
C THR A 212 -17.63 -1.31 -23.86
N PRO A 213 -18.33 -0.18 -24.04
CA PRO A 213 -18.95 0.53 -22.92
C PRO A 213 -20.07 -0.32 -22.30
N VAL A 214 -20.11 -0.38 -20.98
CA VAL A 214 -21.17 -1.07 -20.22
C VAL A 214 -22.18 -0.06 -19.67
N PRO A 215 -23.46 -0.42 -19.48
CA PRO A 215 -24.42 0.49 -18.86
C PRO A 215 -23.95 0.95 -17.48
N TYR A 216 -23.87 2.28 -17.30
CA TYR A 216 -23.70 2.88 -15.98
C TYR A 216 -25.01 2.67 -15.22
N ARG A 217 -24.99 1.74 -14.26
CA ARG A 217 -26.15 1.44 -13.43
C ARG A 217 -26.11 2.34 -12.20
N ARG A 218 -27.23 3.05 -11.99
CA ARG A 218 -27.50 3.87 -10.82
C ARG A 218 -27.21 3.07 -9.54
N ILE A 219 -26.39 3.63 -8.66
CA ILE A 219 -26.38 3.31 -7.23
C ILE A 219 -27.74 3.79 -6.70
N GLY A 220 -28.72 2.87 -6.63
CA GLY A 220 -30.09 3.23 -6.23
C GLY A 220 -31.19 2.23 -6.50
N ASN A 221 -30.89 0.96 -6.79
CA ASN A 221 -31.83 -0.14 -6.54
C ASN A 221 -31.40 -0.79 -5.23
N GLN A 222 -32.14 -0.54 -4.15
CA GLN A 222 -31.81 -0.97 -2.78
C GLN A 222 -31.50 -2.47 -2.64
N ALA A 223 -31.98 -3.32 -3.55
CA ALA A 223 -31.70 -4.76 -3.56
C ALA A 223 -30.32 -5.13 -4.17
N GLU A 224 -29.78 -4.37 -5.14
CA GLU A 224 -28.42 -4.58 -5.70
C GLU A 224 -27.36 -3.70 -4.97
N GLU A 225 -27.78 -2.62 -4.31
CA GLU A 225 -26.92 -1.79 -3.44
C GLU A 225 -26.51 -2.51 -2.15
N GLU A 226 -27.37 -3.37 -1.60
CA GLU A 226 -26.96 -4.26 -0.51
C GLU A 226 -25.92 -5.28 -0.98
N GLU A 227 -26.01 -5.75 -2.23
CA GLU A 227 -25.13 -6.79 -2.78
C GLU A 227 -23.75 -6.27 -3.24
N THR A 228 -23.62 -4.99 -3.62
CA THR A 228 -22.35 -4.38 -4.10
C THR A 228 -21.60 -3.56 -3.05
N ARG A 229 -22.28 -3.12 -1.97
CA ARG A 229 -21.63 -2.69 -0.71
C ARG A 229 -21.31 -3.86 0.21
N GLN A 230 -21.79 -5.05 -0.11
CA GLN A 230 -21.47 -6.25 0.63
C GLN A 230 -19.98 -6.52 0.53
N ILE A 231 -19.39 -6.53 1.71
CA ILE A 231 -18.04 -7.00 1.92
C ILE A 231 -18.16 -8.50 2.16
N PHE A 232 -17.62 -9.28 1.24
CA PHE A 232 -17.46 -10.71 1.43
C PHE A 232 -16.10 -10.95 2.06
N THR A 233 -16.05 -11.74 3.13
CA THR A 233 -14.81 -12.07 3.82
C THR A 233 -14.70 -13.57 3.99
N GLN A 234 -13.54 -14.12 3.66
CA GLN A 234 -13.18 -15.50 4.00
C GLN A 234 -11.75 -15.57 4.51
N ALA A 235 -11.51 -16.50 5.43
CA ALA A 235 -10.20 -16.78 5.98
C ALA A 235 -9.86 -18.26 5.75
N TYR A 236 -8.60 -18.54 5.43
CA TYR A 236 -8.12 -19.88 5.15
C TYR A 236 -6.75 -20.11 5.80
N PRO A 237 -6.58 -21.12 6.67
CA PRO A 237 -5.29 -21.41 7.27
C PRO A 237 -4.35 -22.09 6.25
N SER A 238 -3.16 -21.55 6.06
CA SER A 238 -2.13 -22.14 5.18
C SER A 238 -0.73 -21.68 5.58
N MET A 239 0.29 -22.49 5.26
CA MET A 239 1.71 -22.20 5.53
C MET A 239 2.06 -21.78 6.98
N GLY A 240 1.23 -22.12 7.97
CA GLY A 240 1.46 -21.77 9.38
C GLY A 240 0.79 -20.47 9.83
N ASP A 241 0.07 -19.79 8.94
CA ASP A 241 -0.66 -18.56 9.19
C ASP A 241 -2.08 -18.62 8.61
N ILE A 242 -2.81 -17.51 8.65
CA ILE A 242 -4.17 -17.37 8.11
C ILE A 242 -4.13 -16.32 7.01
N ILE A 243 -4.53 -16.72 5.79
CA ILE A 243 -4.83 -15.76 4.73
C ILE A 243 -6.28 -15.31 4.87
N GLU A 244 -6.48 -14.01 4.97
CA GLU A 244 -7.78 -13.34 5.01
C GLU A 244 -7.98 -12.58 3.70
N ILE A 245 -9.10 -12.84 3.03
CA ILE A 245 -9.46 -12.17 1.78
C ILE A 245 -10.78 -11.46 1.99
N LEU A 246 -10.78 -10.18 1.64
CA LEU A 246 -11.94 -9.32 1.61
C LEU A 246 -12.21 -8.93 0.15
N ILE A 247 -13.43 -9.16 -0.35
CA ILE A 247 -13.85 -8.85 -1.72
C ILE A 247 -15.08 -7.96 -1.65
N THR A 248 -15.13 -6.94 -2.50
CA THR A 248 -16.27 -6.02 -2.58
C THR A 248 -16.53 -5.55 -4.01
N GLY A 249 -17.62 -4.82 -4.25
CA GLY A 249 -17.95 -4.26 -5.56
C GLY A 249 -18.31 -5.33 -6.60
N THR A 250 -18.80 -6.47 -6.15
CA THR A 250 -19.10 -7.64 -6.99
C THR A 250 -20.26 -8.44 -6.41
N THR A 251 -20.79 -9.41 -7.16
CA THR A 251 -21.87 -10.31 -6.67
C THR A 251 -21.33 -11.40 -5.76
N GLU A 252 -22.16 -11.94 -4.85
CA GLU A 252 -21.78 -13.07 -3.98
C GLU A 252 -21.24 -14.26 -4.79
N LYS A 253 -21.88 -14.56 -5.92
CA LYS A 253 -21.44 -15.64 -6.83
C LYS A 253 -20.02 -15.41 -7.36
N ASN A 254 -19.70 -14.18 -7.76
CA ASN A 254 -18.37 -13.87 -8.28
C ASN A 254 -17.33 -13.84 -7.14
N ALA A 255 -17.67 -13.28 -5.98
CA ALA A 255 -16.82 -13.33 -4.78
C ALA A 255 -16.52 -14.79 -4.36
N SER A 256 -17.54 -15.65 -4.34
CA SER A 256 -17.41 -17.09 -4.04
C SER A 256 -16.46 -17.81 -4.99
N ASN A 257 -16.56 -17.52 -6.30
CA ASN A 257 -15.62 -18.05 -7.28
C ASN A 257 -14.20 -17.49 -7.06
N GLY A 258 -14.07 -16.21 -6.75
CA GLY A 258 -12.80 -15.55 -6.42
C GLY A 258 -12.11 -16.22 -5.23
N PHE A 259 -12.79 -16.42 -4.11
CA PHE A 259 -12.24 -17.13 -2.95
C PHE A 259 -11.80 -18.56 -3.30
N LYS A 260 -12.63 -19.29 -4.03
CA LYS A 260 -12.32 -20.67 -4.41
C LYS A 260 -11.04 -20.77 -5.22
N GLU A 261 -10.87 -19.94 -6.25
CA GLU A 261 -9.67 -19.98 -7.09
C GLU A 261 -8.45 -19.39 -6.34
N ALA A 262 -8.65 -18.38 -5.50
CA ALA A 262 -7.60 -17.85 -4.61
C ALA A 262 -7.06 -18.92 -3.66
N PHE A 263 -7.92 -19.62 -2.91
CA PHE A 263 -7.46 -20.65 -1.96
C PHE A 263 -6.85 -21.87 -2.66
N LYS A 264 -7.38 -22.25 -3.82
CA LYS A 264 -6.76 -23.27 -4.67
C LYS A 264 -5.34 -22.86 -5.10
N GLU A 265 -5.11 -21.58 -5.37
CA GLU A 265 -3.79 -21.06 -5.70
C GLU A 265 -2.86 -21.06 -4.48
N VAL A 266 -3.35 -20.66 -3.30
CA VAL A 266 -2.61 -20.76 -2.03
C VAL A 266 -2.16 -22.22 -1.77
N ASP A 267 -3.06 -23.19 -1.97
CA ASP A 267 -2.73 -24.62 -1.83
C ASP A 267 -1.69 -25.09 -2.86
N ARG A 268 -1.80 -24.61 -4.10
CA ARG A 268 -0.84 -24.92 -5.17
C ARG A 268 0.55 -24.38 -4.82
N LEU A 269 0.64 -23.12 -4.40
CA LEU A 269 1.87 -22.47 -3.98
C LEU A 269 2.48 -23.17 -2.77
N ASN A 270 1.68 -23.45 -1.73
CA ASN A 270 2.11 -24.18 -0.53
C ASN A 270 2.74 -25.52 -0.89
N LYS A 271 2.07 -26.31 -1.74
CA LYS A 271 2.58 -27.60 -2.19
C LYS A 271 3.85 -27.48 -3.04
N THR A 272 3.88 -26.51 -3.96
CA THR A 272 4.98 -26.34 -4.91
C THR A 272 6.24 -25.83 -4.22
N LEU A 273 6.12 -24.72 -3.47
CA LEU A 273 7.23 -24.11 -2.74
C LEU A 273 7.81 -25.07 -1.71
N ASN A 274 6.99 -25.75 -0.90
CA ASN A 274 7.51 -26.74 0.07
C ASN A 274 8.29 -27.87 -0.59
N LYS A 275 7.78 -28.39 -1.72
CA LYS A 275 8.43 -29.48 -2.45
C LYS A 275 9.78 -29.03 -3.01
N GLU A 276 9.82 -27.87 -3.67
CA GLU A 276 11.03 -27.38 -4.35
C GLU A 276 12.05 -26.83 -3.34
N LEU A 277 11.60 -26.18 -2.25
CA LEU A 277 12.45 -25.75 -1.12
C LEU A 277 13.09 -26.96 -0.43
N LYS A 278 12.31 -28.01 -0.14
CA LYS A 278 12.84 -29.26 0.42
C LYS A 278 13.87 -29.87 -0.52
N LYS A 279 13.61 -29.91 -1.83
CA LYS A 279 14.56 -30.43 -2.82
C LYS A 279 15.85 -29.59 -2.84
N ALA A 280 15.77 -28.27 -2.80
CA ALA A 280 16.91 -27.37 -2.70
C ALA A 280 17.74 -27.66 -1.44
N ASN A 281 17.12 -27.65 -0.27
CA ASN A 281 17.77 -27.90 1.01
C ASN A 281 18.43 -29.28 1.15
N HIS A 282 18.02 -30.28 0.36
CA HIS A 282 18.63 -31.61 0.40
C HIS A 282 19.69 -31.84 -0.68
N LYS A 283 19.55 -31.22 -1.86
CA LYS A 283 20.33 -31.61 -3.06
C LYS A 283 21.18 -30.50 -3.65
N ALA A 284 20.85 -29.23 -3.40
CA ALA A 284 21.53 -28.11 -4.05
C ALA A 284 23.00 -27.95 -3.63
N TRP A 285 23.41 -28.54 -2.52
CA TRP A 285 24.82 -28.54 -2.09
C TRP A 285 25.68 -29.62 -2.77
N GLU A 286 25.06 -30.69 -3.29
CA GLU A 286 25.78 -31.76 -3.98
C GLU A 286 26.18 -31.34 -5.40
N LYS A 287 25.29 -30.60 -6.06
CA LYS A 287 25.46 -30.08 -7.42
C LYS A 287 24.40 -29.01 -7.72
N PRO A 288 24.61 -28.14 -8.72
CA PRO A 288 23.59 -27.22 -9.18
C PRO A 288 22.32 -27.99 -9.57
N ILE A 289 21.17 -27.55 -9.06
CA ILE A 289 19.87 -28.14 -9.37
C ILE A 289 19.01 -27.16 -10.14
N LYS A 290 18.21 -27.65 -11.07
CA LYS A 290 17.17 -26.85 -11.71
C LYS A 290 16.06 -26.56 -10.71
N CYS A 291 15.73 -25.28 -10.60
CA CYS A 291 14.66 -24.75 -9.77
C CYS A 291 13.43 -24.42 -10.64
N ASP A 292 12.23 -24.48 -10.07
CA ASP A 292 11.06 -23.92 -10.73
C ASP A 292 11.13 -22.38 -10.74
N LYS A 293 10.28 -21.76 -11.56
CA LYS A 293 10.32 -20.30 -11.77
C LYS A 293 9.94 -19.50 -10.52
N GLU A 294 9.08 -20.04 -9.67
CA GLU A 294 8.54 -19.34 -8.49
C GLU A 294 9.61 -19.29 -7.40
N LEU A 295 10.15 -20.45 -7.03
CA LEU A 295 11.21 -20.52 -6.04
C LEU A 295 12.48 -19.77 -6.51
N PHE A 296 12.81 -19.85 -7.81
CA PHE A 296 13.93 -19.09 -8.36
C PHE A 296 13.71 -17.57 -8.27
N LYS A 297 12.49 -17.09 -8.56
CA LYS A 297 12.14 -15.67 -8.43
C LYS A 297 12.29 -15.20 -6.99
N ILE A 298 11.75 -15.95 -6.02
CA ILE A 298 11.86 -15.63 -4.60
C ILE A 298 13.33 -15.55 -4.19
N ILE A 299 14.13 -16.60 -4.48
CA ILE A 299 15.55 -16.64 -4.10
C ILE A 299 16.35 -15.51 -4.73
N LYS A 300 16.13 -15.23 -6.02
CA LYS A 300 16.82 -14.13 -6.71
C LYS A 300 16.54 -12.78 -6.05
N SER A 301 15.28 -12.51 -5.70
CA SER A 301 14.91 -11.29 -5.00
C SER A 301 15.44 -11.26 -3.57
N SER A 302 15.39 -12.38 -2.84
CA SER A 302 15.98 -12.49 -1.51
C SER A 302 17.48 -12.18 -1.49
N ILE A 303 18.23 -12.64 -2.50
CA ILE A 303 19.66 -12.28 -2.65
C ILE A 303 19.83 -10.76 -2.80
N TYR A 304 18.99 -10.10 -3.60
CA TYR A 304 19.04 -8.63 -3.72
C TYR A 304 18.83 -7.94 -2.37
N TYR A 305 17.82 -8.35 -1.58
CA TYR A 305 17.59 -7.78 -0.24
C TYR A 305 18.73 -8.09 0.72
N SER A 306 19.34 -9.27 0.62
CA SER A 306 20.55 -9.60 1.37
C SER A 306 21.74 -8.73 0.97
N GLU A 307 21.91 -8.39 -0.30
CA GLU A 307 23.01 -7.53 -0.75
C GLU A 307 22.86 -6.09 -0.23
N ILE A 308 21.68 -5.48 -0.38
CA ILE A 308 21.45 -4.09 0.04
C ILE A 308 21.47 -3.91 1.57
N THR A 309 21.22 -4.98 2.33
CA THR A 309 21.32 -4.98 3.80
C THR A 309 22.66 -5.51 4.31
N ASN A 310 23.63 -5.82 3.44
CA ASN A 310 24.88 -6.47 3.80
C ASN A 310 24.67 -7.76 4.63
N GLY A 311 23.62 -8.50 4.29
CA GLY A 311 23.19 -9.74 4.91
C GLY A 311 22.25 -9.57 6.11
N GLY A 312 21.84 -8.35 6.49
CA GLY A 312 20.83 -8.15 7.54
C GLY A 312 19.58 -9.00 7.29
N PHE A 313 19.04 -8.92 6.07
CA PHE A 313 18.06 -9.86 5.54
C PHE A 313 18.79 -11.09 4.97
N ASP A 314 18.41 -12.31 5.36
CA ASP A 314 19.06 -13.53 4.84
C ASP A 314 18.11 -14.74 4.87
N ILE A 315 17.80 -15.33 3.72
CA ILE A 315 16.97 -16.54 3.68
C ILE A 315 17.73 -17.81 4.08
N THR A 316 19.03 -17.72 4.41
CA THR A 316 19.79 -18.86 4.95
C THR A 316 19.66 -19.03 6.47
N GLU A 317 18.86 -18.18 7.13
CA GLU A 317 18.51 -18.27 8.56
C GLU A 317 17.88 -19.61 8.94
N GLY A 318 17.31 -20.34 7.97
CA GLY A 318 16.87 -21.73 8.12
C GLY A 318 17.94 -22.66 8.68
N THR A 319 19.21 -22.31 8.50
CA THR A 319 20.36 -23.03 9.08
C THR A 319 20.38 -22.89 10.60
N LEU A 320 20.16 -21.69 11.12
CA LEU A 320 20.16 -21.38 12.56
C LEU A 320 18.89 -21.90 13.24
N THR A 321 17.73 -21.67 12.65
CA THR A 321 16.44 -22.17 13.18
C THR A 321 16.36 -23.70 13.17
N GLY A 322 16.96 -24.33 12.15
CA GLY A 322 17.10 -25.78 12.05
C GLY A 322 17.91 -26.38 13.20
N GLU A 323 19.02 -25.75 13.61
CA GLU A 323 19.83 -26.22 14.73
C GLU A 323 19.14 -26.00 16.09
N LEU A 324 18.46 -24.87 16.29
CA LEU A 324 17.62 -24.63 17.48
C LEU A 324 16.57 -25.72 17.68
N SER A 325 15.88 -26.10 16.60
CA SER A 325 14.80 -27.08 16.63
C SER A 325 15.27 -28.49 17.04
N LYS A 326 16.56 -28.80 16.83
CA LYS A 326 17.17 -30.10 17.19
C LYS A 326 17.50 -30.23 18.67
N GLY A 327 17.47 -29.15 19.46
CA GLY A 327 17.62 -29.29 20.90
C GLY A 327 17.77 -28.03 21.74
N ALA A 328 16.64 -27.41 22.10
CA ALA A 328 16.46 -26.67 23.36
C ALA A 328 16.79 -27.48 24.64
N LYS A 329 17.20 -28.76 24.51
CA LYS A 329 17.69 -29.63 25.60
C LYS A 329 19.21 -29.75 25.70
N ARG A 330 20.00 -29.19 24.76
CA ARG A 330 21.48 -29.33 24.76
C ARG A 330 22.26 -28.01 24.87
N LEU A 331 21.58 -26.86 24.87
CA LEU A 331 22.20 -25.53 24.83
C LEU A 331 22.86 -25.06 26.15
N HIS A 332 23.21 -25.97 27.05
CA HIS A 332 23.89 -25.63 28.31
C HIS A 332 25.41 -25.81 28.26
N GLU A 333 25.98 -26.29 27.15
CA GLU A 333 27.43 -26.34 26.95
C GLU A 333 27.86 -25.40 25.81
N PRO A 334 28.91 -24.59 25.99
CA PRO A 334 29.45 -23.72 24.95
C PRO A 334 30.16 -24.56 23.88
N GLU A 335 29.43 -24.97 22.86
CA GLU A 335 29.98 -25.61 21.66
C GLU A 335 30.27 -24.52 20.61
N ASP A 336 31.39 -24.59 19.87
CA ASP A 336 31.74 -23.59 18.84
C ASP A 336 30.75 -23.65 17.66
N LEU A 337 29.92 -22.62 17.50
CA LEU A 337 28.89 -22.52 16.47
C LEU A 337 29.31 -21.64 15.28
N SER A 338 30.57 -21.21 15.20
CA SER A 338 31.09 -20.39 14.09
C SER A 338 30.82 -21.01 12.72
N HIS A 339 30.89 -22.34 12.62
CA HIS A 339 30.59 -23.11 11.41
C HIS A 339 29.11 -23.01 10.96
N ILE A 340 28.17 -22.82 11.88
CA ILE A 340 26.74 -22.63 11.56
C ILE A 340 26.52 -21.23 11.02
N PHE A 341 27.15 -20.22 11.62
CA PHE A 341 27.09 -18.83 11.12
C PHE A 341 27.72 -18.70 9.73
N ALA A 342 28.85 -19.38 9.48
CA ALA A 342 29.47 -19.43 8.15
C ALA A 342 28.54 -20.08 7.11
N ALA A 343 27.74 -21.08 7.51
CA ALA A 343 26.75 -21.72 6.65
C ALA A 343 25.48 -20.87 6.46
N ALA A 344 25.09 -20.08 7.47
CA ALA A 344 23.97 -19.13 7.48
C ALA A 344 24.38 -17.77 6.87
N ALA A 345 24.91 -17.82 5.64
CA ALA A 345 25.27 -16.65 4.86
C ALA A 345 24.72 -16.75 3.43
N TYR A 346 23.98 -15.73 2.98
CA TYR A 346 23.42 -15.65 1.62
C TYR A 346 24.47 -15.83 0.51
N LYS A 347 25.73 -15.51 0.79
CA LYS A 347 26.87 -15.71 -0.13
C LYS A 347 27.10 -17.19 -0.49
N ASN A 348 26.53 -18.12 0.29
CA ASN A 348 26.53 -19.55 -0.04
C ASN A 348 25.49 -19.91 -1.10
N ILE A 349 24.57 -19.00 -1.45
CA ILE A 349 23.58 -19.22 -2.51
C ILE A 349 24.18 -18.78 -3.85
N ILE A 350 24.40 -19.73 -4.73
CA ILE A 350 24.88 -19.48 -6.10
C ILE A 350 23.73 -19.76 -7.06
N ILE A 351 23.34 -18.75 -7.84
CA ILE A 351 22.32 -18.87 -8.86
C ILE A 351 22.91 -18.65 -10.26
N ASP A 352 22.39 -19.38 -11.24
CA ASP A 352 22.68 -19.16 -12.66
C ASP A 352 21.36 -18.93 -13.41
N THR A 353 21.28 -17.81 -14.13
CA THR A 353 20.11 -17.40 -14.89
C THR A 353 20.18 -17.98 -16.29
N ASN A 354 19.34 -18.98 -16.56
CA ASN A 354 18.98 -19.35 -17.93
C ASN A 354 17.52 -18.92 -18.16
N GLU A 355 17.33 -17.93 -19.05
CA GLU A 355 16.10 -17.13 -19.16
C GLU A 355 14.85 -17.96 -19.54
N ASP A 356 15.03 -19.11 -20.18
CA ASP A 356 13.91 -19.86 -20.78
C ASP A 356 13.21 -20.89 -19.85
N ALA A 357 13.79 -21.26 -18.71
CA ALA A 357 13.30 -22.46 -17.99
C ALA A 357 13.33 -22.46 -16.45
N GLY A 358 13.58 -21.31 -15.81
CA GLY A 358 13.96 -21.27 -14.39
C GLY A 358 15.44 -21.61 -14.24
N GLY A 359 16.15 -20.82 -13.44
CA GLY A 359 17.60 -20.95 -13.30
C GLY A 359 18.02 -22.16 -12.47
N THR A 360 19.33 -22.29 -12.28
CA THR A 360 19.88 -23.31 -11.37
C THR A 360 20.31 -22.68 -10.06
N ILE A 361 20.24 -23.47 -8.98
CA ILE A 361 20.63 -23.08 -7.63
C ILE A 361 21.64 -24.09 -7.12
N PHE A 362 22.71 -23.59 -6.53
CA PHE A 362 23.75 -24.36 -5.84
C PHE A 362 24.00 -23.74 -4.46
N LEU A 363 24.15 -24.59 -3.44
CA LEU A 363 24.49 -24.19 -2.08
C LEU A 363 25.95 -24.54 -1.81
N ASN A 364 26.81 -23.53 -1.65
CA ASN A 364 28.25 -23.74 -1.53
C ASN A 364 28.69 -24.32 -0.16
N ASP A 365 27.76 -24.51 0.76
CA ASP A 365 27.95 -25.25 2.02
C ASP A 365 26.84 -26.28 2.20
N LYS A 366 27.22 -27.51 2.60
CA LYS A 366 26.28 -28.63 2.84
C LYS A 366 25.30 -28.38 3.98
N GLN A 367 25.66 -27.49 4.90
CA GLN A 367 24.87 -27.15 6.08
C GLN A 367 23.84 -26.07 5.79
N THR A 368 24.06 -25.22 4.79
CA THR A 368 23.13 -24.15 4.41
C THR A 368 21.72 -24.70 4.17
N LYS A 369 20.75 -24.11 4.85
CA LYS A 369 19.32 -24.33 4.65
C LYS A 369 18.64 -23.01 4.35
N LEU A 370 17.85 -23.02 3.29
CA LEU A 370 16.96 -21.95 2.89
C LEU A 370 15.66 -22.01 3.69
N ASP A 371 15.19 -20.85 4.13
CA ASP A 371 13.89 -20.59 4.75
C ASP A 371 13.27 -19.35 4.08
N LEU A 372 12.02 -19.49 3.65
CA LEU A 372 11.32 -18.42 2.92
C LEU A 372 10.37 -17.63 3.81
N SER A 373 10.34 -17.91 5.12
CA SER A 373 9.36 -17.34 6.06
C SER A 373 9.36 -15.80 6.08
N LEU A 374 10.50 -15.16 5.76
CA LEU A 374 10.65 -13.71 5.72
C LEU A 374 9.96 -13.02 4.53
N VAL A 375 9.51 -13.75 3.50
CA VAL A 375 9.01 -13.16 2.24
C VAL A 375 7.89 -13.93 1.55
N VAL A 376 7.61 -15.16 1.99
CA VAL A 376 6.66 -16.04 1.30
C VAL A 376 5.23 -15.52 1.40
N ASN A 377 4.89 -14.83 2.48
CA ASN A 377 3.56 -14.28 2.70
C ASN A 377 3.23 -13.22 1.66
N GLY A 378 4.12 -12.23 1.48
CA GLY A 378 3.97 -11.20 0.47
C GLY A 378 3.89 -11.77 -0.95
N TYR A 379 4.68 -12.81 -1.25
CA TYR A 379 4.62 -13.49 -2.56
C TYR A 379 3.24 -14.12 -2.81
N VAL A 380 2.69 -14.83 -1.82
CA VAL A 380 1.37 -15.47 -1.92
C VAL A 380 0.27 -14.42 -2.08
N VAL A 381 0.33 -13.32 -1.32
CA VAL A 381 -0.62 -12.21 -1.40
C VAL A 381 -0.67 -11.63 -2.82
N ASP A 382 0.48 -11.39 -3.45
CA ASP A 382 0.54 -10.86 -4.81
C ASP A 382 -0.08 -11.81 -5.85
N ASN A 383 0.18 -13.12 -5.73
CA ASN A 383 -0.42 -14.12 -6.63
C ASN A 383 -1.94 -14.23 -6.42
N VAL A 384 -2.41 -14.14 -5.18
CA VAL A 384 -3.85 -14.14 -4.89
C VAL A 384 -4.52 -12.90 -5.50
N ILE A 385 -3.92 -11.72 -5.37
CA ILE A 385 -4.42 -10.50 -6.01
C ILE A 385 -4.52 -10.68 -7.53
N GLU A 386 -3.48 -11.22 -8.18
CA GLU A 386 -3.50 -11.49 -9.62
C GLU A 386 -4.62 -12.46 -10.01
N ILE A 387 -4.86 -13.51 -9.21
CA ILE A 387 -5.99 -14.42 -9.42
C ILE A 387 -7.33 -13.68 -9.32
N LEU A 388 -7.52 -12.82 -8.32
CA LEU A 388 -8.76 -12.06 -8.15
C LEU A 388 -8.99 -11.10 -9.33
N GLU A 389 -7.97 -10.36 -9.75
CA GLU A 389 -8.04 -9.44 -10.91
C GLU A 389 -8.41 -10.19 -12.20
N ASN A 390 -7.82 -11.37 -12.44
CA ASN A 390 -8.13 -12.23 -13.58
C ASN A 390 -9.57 -12.76 -13.56
N HIS A 391 -10.24 -12.76 -12.41
CA HIS A 391 -11.66 -13.09 -12.25
C HIS A 391 -12.57 -11.85 -12.27
N GLY A 392 -12.04 -10.69 -12.67
CA GLY A 392 -12.79 -9.44 -12.79
C GLY A 392 -13.14 -8.80 -11.44
N ILE A 393 -12.43 -9.16 -10.37
CA ILE A 393 -12.56 -8.50 -9.06
C ILE A 393 -11.61 -7.32 -9.02
N SER A 394 -12.16 -6.11 -8.95
CA SER A 394 -11.38 -4.86 -8.97
C SER A 394 -11.22 -4.21 -7.59
N HIS A 395 -11.89 -4.72 -6.56
CA HIS A 395 -11.83 -4.21 -5.18
C HIS A 395 -11.63 -5.36 -4.20
N ALA A 396 -10.45 -5.44 -3.61
CA ALA A 396 -10.12 -6.47 -2.65
C ALA A 396 -9.01 -6.03 -1.69
N LEU A 397 -9.00 -6.67 -0.52
CA LEU A 397 -7.90 -6.65 0.43
C LEU A 397 -7.52 -8.10 0.70
N VAL A 398 -6.23 -8.40 0.60
CA VAL A 398 -5.67 -9.71 0.95
C VAL A 398 -4.64 -9.49 2.03
N ASN A 399 -4.80 -10.16 3.17
CA ASN A 399 -3.87 -10.15 4.30
C ASN A 399 -3.36 -11.58 4.53
N PHE A 400 -2.06 -11.76 4.63
CA PHE A 400 -1.47 -13.03 5.04
C PHE A 400 -0.32 -12.77 6.01
N GLY A 401 -0.51 -13.12 7.29
CA GLY A 401 0.52 -12.96 8.31
C GLY A 401 1.08 -11.55 8.45
N GLY A 402 0.25 -10.52 8.24
CA GLY A 402 0.67 -9.11 8.31
C GLY A 402 1.15 -8.52 6.99
N ALA A 403 1.38 -9.33 5.95
CA ALA A 403 1.58 -8.84 4.59
C ALA A 403 0.21 -8.60 3.93
N ILE A 404 -0.08 -7.34 3.63
CA ILE A 404 -1.38 -6.88 3.15
C ILE A 404 -1.22 -6.24 1.77
N ARG A 405 -2.06 -6.61 0.80
CA ARG A 405 -2.21 -5.86 -0.45
C ARG A 405 -3.66 -5.51 -0.69
N VAL A 406 -3.87 -4.30 -1.19
CA VAL A 406 -5.20 -3.82 -1.58
C VAL A 406 -5.23 -3.44 -3.06
N ILE A 407 -6.37 -3.70 -3.69
CA ILE A 407 -6.71 -3.24 -5.04
C ILE A 407 -8.04 -2.49 -5.00
N GLY A 408 -8.17 -1.47 -5.84
CA GLY A 408 -9.31 -0.56 -5.80
C GLY A 408 -9.48 0.12 -4.45
N ASN A 409 -10.69 0.60 -4.19
CA ASN A 409 -11.07 1.28 -2.94
C ASN A 409 -12.16 0.49 -2.20
N PRO A 410 -12.28 0.63 -0.87
CA PRO A 410 -13.38 0.01 -0.14
C PRO A 410 -14.71 0.73 -0.43
N PRO A 411 -15.85 0.12 -0.07
CA PRO A 411 -17.17 0.69 -0.38
C PRO A 411 -17.36 2.07 0.24
N GLY A 412 -17.59 3.08 -0.59
CA GLY A 412 -17.88 4.43 -0.14
C GLY A 412 -16.68 5.21 0.41
N ASP A 413 -15.45 4.74 0.18
CA ASP A 413 -14.23 5.47 0.53
C ASP A 413 -13.27 5.53 -0.68
N ILE A 414 -12.24 6.35 -0.58
CA ILE A 414 -11.22 6.56 -1.63
C ILE A 414 -9.92 5.81 -1.36
N ALA A 415 -9.77 5.21 -0.17
CA ALA A 415 -8.61 4.43 0.20
C ALA A 415 -8.95 3.39 1.28
N TRP A 416 -8.19 2.29 1.32
CA TRP A 416 -8.26 1.31 2.39
C TRP A 416 -7.53 1.83 3.62
N ARG A 417 -8.23 1.81 4.75
CA ARG A 417 -7.68 2.20 6.05
C ARG A 417 -7.18 0.96 6.79
N ILE A 418 -5.87 0.80 6.87
CA ILE A 418 -5.21 -0.31 7.57
C ILE A 418 -4.69 0.20 8.91
N ALA A 419 -5.08 -0.43 10.01
CA ALA A 419 -4.58 -0.09 11.34
C ALA A 419 -3.16 -0.63 11.53
N ILE A 420 -2.26 0.18 12.08
CA ILE A 420 -0.98 -0.31 12.58
C ILE A 420 -1.18 -0.64 14.06
N PRO A 421 -1.02 -1.90 14.47
CA PRO A 421 -1.20 -2.31 15.86
C PRO A 421 -0.21 -1.59 16.78
N ASP A 422 -0.58 -1.45 18.04
CA ASP A 422 0.39 -1.05 19.06
C ASP A 422 1.15 -2.30 19.54
N PRO A 423 2.48 -2.39 19.35
CA PRO A 423 3.27 -3.57 19.74
C PRO A 423 3.21 -3.87 21.24
N LYS A 424 2.77 -2.92 22.07
CA LYS A 424 2.61 -3.10 23.53
C LYS A 424 1.18 -3.38 23.96
N ASP A 425 0.20 -3.15 23.08
CA ASP A 425 -1.22 -3.40 23.34
C ASP A 425 -1.96 -3.77 22.05
N ASN A 426 -2.06 -5.08 21.78
CA ASN A 426 -2.72 -5.62 20.59
C ASN A 426 -4.21 -5.21 20.44
N GLY A 427 -4.85 -4.63 21.46
CA GLY A 427 -6.19 -4.06 21.37
C GLY A 427 -6.23 -2.61 20.88
N LYS A 428 -5.07 -1.97 20.73
CA LYS A 428 -4.88 -0.58 20.30
C LYS A 428 -4.14 -0.52 18.97
N SER A 429 -4.18 0.68 18.38
CA SER A 429 -3.48 1.02 17.15
C SER A 429 -2.73 2.32 17.38
N ILE A 430 -1.46 2.39 16.97
CA ILE A 430 -0.69 3.64 17.01
C ILE A 430 -1.11 4.62 15.90
N GLY A 431 -1.79 4.13 14.87
CA GLY A 431 -2.25 4.94 13.73
C GLY A 431 -2.86 4.10 12.61
N PHE A 432 -3.06 4.74 11.47
CA PHE A 432 -3.63 4.11 10.28
C PHE A 432 -2.88 4.52 9.03
N VAL A 433 -2.68 3.58 8.12
CA VAL A 433 -2.24 3.87 6.75
C VAL A 433 -3.44 3.84 5.81
N HIS A 434 -3.53 4.83 4.92
CA HIS A 434 -4.56 4.93 3.89
C HIS A 434 -3.90 4.62 2.55
N ILE A 435 -4.24 3.47 1.97
CA ILE A 435 -3.60 2.96 0.76
C ILE A 435 -4.63 2.51 -0.28
N SER A 436 -4.30 2.65 -1.56
CA SER A 436 -5.07 2.14 -2.70
C SER A 436 -4.09 1.61 -3.73
N ASN A 437 -4.35 0.40 -4.26
CA ASN A 437 -3.48 -0.28 -5.22
C ASN A 437 -2.01 -0.38 -4.75
N ARG A 438 -1.79 -0.60 -3.45
CA ARG A 438 -0.49 -0.74 -2.80
C ARG A 438 -0.53 -1.86 -1.76
N ALA A 439 0.63 -2.16 -1.21
CA ALA A 439 0.78 -3.12 -0.12
C ALA A 439 1.38 -2.48 1.12
N VAL A 440 1.13 -3.09 2.27
CA VAL A 440 1.78 -2.80 3.55
C VAL A 440 2.16 -4.11 4.21
N ALA A 441 3.34 -4.20 4.83
CA ALA A 441 3.75 -5.33 5.64
C ALA A 441 4.28 -4.86 6.99
N VAL A 442 4.13 -5.70 8.00
CA VAL A 442 4.63 -5.47 9.37
C VAL A 442 5.58 -6.60 9.73
N SER A 443 6.78 -6.25 10.17
CA SER A 443 7.80 -7.16 10.69
C SER A 443 8.07 -6.84 12.16
N GLY A 444 8.31 -7.86 13.00
CA GLY A 444 8.32 -7.71 14.45
C GLY A 444 8.71 -8.98 15.21
N ASP A 445 7.72 -9.77 15.63
CA ASP A 445 7.90 -10.91 16.56
C ASP A 445 8.87 -11.98 16.06
N TYR A 446 8.72 -12.43 14.81
CA TYR A 446 9.56 -13.48 14.24
C TYR A 446 11.00 -13.00 14.05
N GLU A 447 11.19 -11.79 13.55
CA GLU A 447 12.51 -11.18 13.36
C GLU A 447 13.20 -10.93 14.71
N THR A 448 12.44 -10.49 15.72
CA THR A 448 12.93 -10.35 17.10
C THR A 448 13.37 -11.69 17.68
N MET A 449 12.65 -12.78 17.41
CA MET A 449 13.07 -14.14 17.77
C MET A 449 14.40 -14.51 17.08
N LEU A 450 14.57 -14.20 15.80
CA LEU A 450 15.83 -14.44 15.07
C LEU A 450 17.00 -13.62 15.64
N ILE A 451 16.77 -12.34 15.96
CA ILE A 451 17.77 -11.46 16.60
C ILE A 451 18.20 -12.03 17.95
N ASN A 452 17.23 -12.43 18.79
CA ASN A 452 17.51 -13.00 20.11
C ASN A 452 18.25 -14.34 20.01
N THR A 453 17.84 -15.20 19.08
CA THR A 453 18.55 -16.44 18.74
C THR A 453 20.01 -16.15 18.43
N ARG A 454 20.29 -15.19 17.53
CA ARG A 454 21.65 -14.82 17.17
C ARG A 454 22.43 -14.26 18.36
N LYS A 455 21.81 -13.44 19.22
CA LYS A 455 22.44 -12.92 20.45
C LYS A 455 22.86 -14.04 21.40
N GLU A 456 21.96 -14.98 21.70
CA GLU A 456 22.25 -16.14 22.56
C GLU A 456 23.47 -16.93 22.09
N TYR A 457 23.63 -17.08 20.77
CA TYR A 457 24.77 -17.78 20.16
C TYR A 457 26.03 -16.92 19.97
N SER A 458 25.89 -15.60 19.84
CA SER A 458 27.00 -14.67 19.63
C SER A 458 28.01 -14.64 20.78
N HIS A 459 27.54 -14.94 22.00
CA HIS A 459 28.39 -14.99 23.20
C HIS A 459 29.40 -16.15 23.16
N ILE A 460 29.25 -17.10 22.23
CA ILE A 460 29.96 -18.37 22.26
C ILE A 460 31.20 -18.40 21.36
N THR A 461 31.34 -17.56 20.32
CA THR A 461 32.58 -17.16 19.59
C THR A 461 32.23 -16.75 18.15
N ASP A 462 32.06 -15.46 17.85
CA ASP A 462 32.56 -14.91 16.57
C ASP A 462 32.63 -13.37 16.54
N SER A 463 33.72 -12.88 15.95
CA SER A 463 33.98 -11.49 15.55
C SER A 463 33.31 -11.10 14.22
N THR A 464 32.71 -12.05 13.51
CA THR A 464 31.96 -11.86 12.24
C THR A 464 30.50 -11.39 12.45
N LEU A 465 30.00 -11.43 13.69
CA LEU A 465 28.67 -10.96 14.11
C LEU A 465 28.51 -9.42 14.11
N GLN A 466 29.36 -8.68 13.40
CA GLN A 466 29.24 -7.22 13.21
C GLN A 466 28.09 -6.86 12.24
N ARG A 467 26.93 -7.50 12.37
CA ARG A 467 25.69 -6.98 11.81
C ARG A 467 25.07 -6.07 12.88
N PRO A 468 24.86 -4.77 12.62
CA PRO A 468 24.16 -3.93 13.55
C PRO A 468 22.74 -4.48 13.68
N PHE A 469 22.30 -4.79 14.89
CA PHE A 469 20.89 -5.02 15.17
C PHE A 469 20.46 -3.90 16.10
N ASP A 470 19.33 -3.28 15.82
CA ASP A 470 18.76 -2.31 16.74
C ASP A 470 17.92 -3.06 17.77
N ALA A 471 18.40 -3.11 19.02
CA ALA A 471 17.72 -3.84 20.08
C ALA A 471 16.43 -3.14 20.53
N ASP A 472 16.28 -1.85 20.19
CA ASP A 472 15.18 -1.02 20.62
C ASP A 472 14.06 -0.97 19.55
N LEU A 473 14.27 -1.53 18.35
CA LEU A 473 13.25 -1.62 17.30
C LEU A 473 12.23 -2.72 17.61
N LEU A 474 10.97 -2.33 17.82
CA LEU A 474 9.84 -3.21 18.12
C LEU A 474 9.18 -3.76 16.85
N GLU A 475 8.93 -2.90 15.88
CA GLU A 475 8.31 -3.26 14.60
C GLU A 475 8.81 -2.35 13.48
N ALA A 476 8.91 -2.91 12.28
CA ALA A 476 9.08 -2.17 11.03
C ALA A 476 7.85 -2.36 10.15
N VAL A 477 7.26 -1.26 9.69
CA VAL A 477 6.09 -1.26 8.79
C VAL A 477 6.49 -0.62 7.48
N VAL A 478 6.31 -1.33 6.36
CA VAL A 478 6.69 -0.82 5.04
C VAL A 478 5.50 -0.83 4.10
N ILE A 479 5.31 0.27 3.37
CA ILE A 479 4.37 0.43 2.26
C ILE A 479 5.17 0.33 0.96
N ALA A 480 4.73 -0.51 0.03
CA ALA A 480 5.34 -0.66 -1.30
C ALA A 480 4.29 -0.92 -2.39
N SER A 481 4.72 -1.06 -3.64
CA SER A 481 3.82 -1.36 -4.76
C SER A 481 3.27 -2.80 -4.72
N THR A 482 4.06 -3.74 -4.21
CA THR A 482 3.72 -5.18 -4.15
C THR A 482 3.87 -5.69 -2.72
N ALA A 483 3.09 -6.71 -2.34
CA ALA A 483 3.19 -7.28 -1.00
C ALA A 483 4.52 -7.99 -0.80
N PHE A 484 5.05 -8.65 -1.84
CA PHE A 484 6.37 -9.28 -1.77
C PHE A 484 7.49 -8.28 -1.46
N GLU A 485 7.44 -7.10 -2.07
CA GLU A 485 8.41 -6.03 -1.79
C GLU A 485 8.22 -5.43 -0.40
N ALA A 486 6.98 -5.16 0.02
CA ALA A 486 6.70 -4.64 1.36
C ALA A 486 7.19 -5.62 2.45
N ASP A 487 6.88 -6.90 2.30
CA ASP A 487 7.25 -7.99 3.23
C ASP A 487 8.77 -8.12 3.35
N ALA A 488 9.47 -8.20 2.21
CA ALA A 488 10.92 -8.27 2.18
C ALA A 488 11.61 -7.04 2.76
N LEU A 489 11.09 -5.84 2.47
CA LEU A 489 11.65 -4.59 2.99
C LEU A 489 11.37 -4.40 4.48
N ALA A 490 10.20 -4.80 4.98
CA ALA A 490 9.89 -4.76 6.41
C ALA A 490 10.84 -5.67 7.19
N ALA A 491 11.00 -6.93 6.75
CA ALA A 491 11.96 -7.85 7.34
C ALA A 491 13.41 -7.33 7.23
N ALA A 492 13.78 -6.76 6.08
CA ALA A 492 15.10 -6.19 5.86
C ALA A 492 15.38 -4.98 6.76
N ALA A 493 14.41 -4.10 6.94
CA ALA A 493 14.49 -2.98 7.86
C ALA A 493 14.70 -3.51 9.29
N HIS A 494 13.83 -4.41 9.74
CA HIS A 494 13.85 -4.97 11.09
C HIS A 494 15.17 -5.70 11.43
N LEU A 495 15.67 -6.51 10.50
CA LEU A 495 16.83 -7.36 10.73
C LEU A 495 18.19 -6.69 10.48
N SER A 496 18.24 -5.58 9.73
CA SER A 496 19.52 -5.01 9.30
C SER A 496 20.14 -4.02 10.28
N GLY A 497 19.36 -3.42 11.18
CA GLY A 497 19.80 -2.31 12.04
C GLY A 497 20.34 -1.09 11.26
N LEU A 498 20.13 -1.05 9.94
CA LEU A 498 20.49 0.06 9.05
C LEU A 498 19.38 1.12 8.98
N ASN A 499 18.43 1.04 9.90
CA ASN A 499 17.21 1.84 9.92
C ASN A 499 17.40 3.25 10.46
N LYS A 500 18.57 3.59 11.00
CA LYS A 500 18.81 4.95 11.48
C LYS A 500 18.51 5.97 10.38
N ASP A 501 17.65 6.94 10.70
CA ASP A 501 17.17 7.97 9.77
C ASP A 501 16.40 7.41 8.55
N MET A 502 15.79 6.22 8.70
CA MET A 502 15.09 5.47 7.65
C MET A 502 15.96 5.20 6.39
N GLY A 503 17.28 5.08 6.59
CA GLY A 503 18.26 5.09 5.50
C GLY A 503 18.05 4.01 4.44
N LEU A 504 17.66 2.79 4.82
CA LEU A 504 17.36 1.73 3.87
C LEU A 504 16.13 2.09 3.02
N ILE A 505 15.00 2.42 3.66
CA ILE A 505 13.71 2.63 3.00
C ILE A 505 13.73 3.88 2.11
N ASN A 506 14.32 4.99 2.57
CA ASN A 506 14.39 6.22 1.78
C ASN A 506 15.19 6.07 0.46
N ASN A 507 15.99 5.01 0.31
CA ASN A 507 16.76 4.73 -0.91
C ASN A 507 16.04 3.79 -1.88
N ILE A 508 14.87 3.25 -1.50
CA ILE A 508 14.07 2.38 -2.35
C ILE A 508 12.93 3.21 -2.97
N PRO A 509 12.90 3.36 -4.30
CA PRO A 509 11.82 4.08 -4.97
C PRO A 509 10.46 3.47 -4.63
N ASP A 510 9.45 4.33 -4.46
CA ASP A 510 8.07 3.92 -4.20
C ASP A 510 7.84 3.11 -2.91
N ALA A 511 8.83 3.05 -2.01
CA ALA A 511 8.71 2.48 -0.68
C ALA A 511 8.66 3.58 0.40
N GLU A 512 7.80 3.39 1.38
CA GLU A 512 7.71 4.25 2.57
C GLU A 512 7.68 3.37 3.81
N GLY A 513 8.17 3.89 4.94
CA GLY A 513 8.34 3.09 6.14
C GLY A 513 7.99 3.83 7.42
N ILE A 514 7.66 3.05 8.45
CA ILE A 514 7.44 3.46 9.82
C ILE A 514 8.17 2.46 10.72
N ASP A 515 9.07 2.95 11.55
CA ASP A 515 9.76 2.15 12.55
C ASP A 515 9.25 2.54 13.94
N LEU A 516 8.96 1.51 14.75
CA LEU A 516 8.45 1.66 16.10
C LEU A 516 9.55 1.29 17.08
N TYR A 517 10.05 2.28 17.81
CA TYR A 517 11.14 2.10 18.76
C TYR A 517 10.63 2.12 20.20
N GLU A 518 11.16 1.25 21.06
CA GLU A 518 11.01 1.35 22.50
C GLU A 518 12.03 2.35 23.05
N ARG A 519 11.53 3.45 23.63
CA ARG A 519 12.36 4.38 24.39
C ARG A 519 12.72 3.80 25.75
N SER A 520 13.78 4.33 26.36
CA SER A 520 14.23 3.93 27.70
C SER A 520 13.18 4.13 28.81
N ASP A 521 12.18 4.99 28.59
CA ASP A 521 11.05 5.21 29.50
C ASP A 521 9.86 4.27 29.25
N GLY A 522 10.00 3.34 28.30
CA GLY A 522 8.96 2.39 27.90
C GLY A 522 7.88 3.00 26.99
N SER A 523 8.03 4.22 26.49
CA SER A 523 7.15 4.76 25.45
C SER A 523 7.53 4.25 24.06
N ILE A 524 6.61 4.34 23.10
CA ILE A 524 6.88 4.03 21.69
C ILE A 524 7.22 5.32 20.96
N GLU A 525 8.39 5.36 20.36
CA GLU A 525 8.81 6.37 19.39
C GLU A 525 8.47 5.89 17.98
N VAL A 526 7.96 6.80 17.17
CA VAL A 526 7.58 6.52 15.78
C VAL A 526 8.52 7.31 14.88
N GLU A 527 9.38 6.60 14.17
CA GLU A 527 10.23 7.16 13.12
C GLU A 527 9.62 6.83 11.76
N THR A 528 9.69 7.76 10.79
CA THR A 528 8.95 7.61 9.54
C THR A 528 9.76 8.13 8.36
N SER A 529 9.65 7.47 7.19
CA SER A 529 10.33 7.90 5.96
C SER A 529 9.83 9.26 5.44
N SER A 530 10.49 9.82 4.44
CA SER A 530 10.20 11.19 3.99
C SER A 530 8.84 11.37 3.33
N GLY A 531 8.31 10.37 2.59
CA GLY A 531 7.03 10.46 1.86
C GLY A 531 5.84 9.79 2.57
N ILE A 532 6.07 9.13 3.71
CA ILE A 532 5.03 8.40 4.47
C ILE A 532 3.84 9.26 4.90
N LYS A 533 4.01 10.59 5.04
CA LYS A 533 2.94 11.53 5.43
C LYS A 533 1.76 11.53 4.47
N THR A 534 1.98 11.10 3.23
CA THR A 534 0.91 10.90 2.24
C THR A 534 -0.02 9.74 2.62
N TYR A 535 0.46 8.77 3.39
CA TYR A 535 -0.25 7.53 3.70
C TYR A 535 -0.63 7.40 5.18
N PHE A 536 0.21 7.88 6.10
CA PHE A 536 0.09 7.58 7.52
C PHE A 536 -0.55 8.71 8.35
N VAL A 537 -1.51 8.33 9.20
CA VAL A 537 -2.13 9.20 10.21
C VAL A 537 -1.93 8.59 11.59
N GLN A 538 -1.07 9.22 12.41
CA GLN A 538 -0.80 8.80 13.78
C GLN A 538 -1.96 9.16 14.72
N LYS A 539 -2.31 8.25 15.64
CA LYS A 539 -3.36 8.44 16.64
C LYS A 539 -2.75 9.05 17.91
N THR A 540 -2.84 10.36 18.07
CA THR A 540 -2.50 11.01 19.36
C THR A 540 -3.61 10.72 20.39
N GLU A 541 -3.30 10.12 21.56
CA GLU A 541 -4.29 9.87 22.63
C GLU A 541 -4.85 11.17 23.25
N PRO A 542 -6.04 11.14 23.86
CA PRO A 542 -7.37 11.06 23.26
C PRO A 542 -7.96 12.46 23.02
N ILE A 543 -8.66 12.66 21.90
CA ILE A 543 -9.62 13.78 21.81
C ILE A 543 -10.71 13.48 22.83
N SER A 544 -10.76 14.22 23.93
CA SER A 544 -11.91 14.16 24.83
C SER A 544 -13.16 14.52 24.02
N LEU A 545 -14.19 13.67 24.09
CA LEU A 545 -15.50 13.86 23.46
C LEU A 545 -16.23 15.15 23.91
N GLN A 546 -15.59 16.03 24.69
CA GLN A 546 -16.11 17.33 25.09
C GLN A 546 -15.79 18.48 24.12
N ARG A 547 -14.89 18.34 23.14
CA ARG A 547 -14.61 19.44 22.18
C ARG A 547 -15.37 19.39 20.85
N VAL A 548 -16.11 18.32 20.56
CA VAL A 548 -16.97 18.25 19.34
C VAL A 548 -18.31 18.99 19.51
N ARG A 549 -18.65 19.50 20.72
CA ARG A 549 -19.88 20.27 20.94
C ARG A 549 -19.73 21.80 20.97
N GLN A 550 -18.53 22.35 20.78
CA GLN A 550 -18.35 23.82 20.77
C GLN A 550 -17.98 24.42 19.40
N ALA A 551 -17.83 23.62 18.34
CA ALA A 551 -17.62 24.14 16.98
C ALA A 551 -18.91 24.25 16.14
N CYS A 552 -20.09 24.02 16.72
CA CYS A 552 -21.40 24.24 16.07
C CYS A 552 -22.15 25.49 16.57
N ALA A 553 -21.46 26.43 17.22
CA ALA A 553 -22.01 27.75 17.47
C ALA A 553 -20.88 28.78 17.46
N PHE A 554 -20.59 29.34 16.28
CA PHE A 554 -20.61 30.78 15.98
C PHE A 554 -20.20 31.02 14.52
#